data_AF-A0A5J4QNH4-F1
#
_entry.id   AF-A0A5J4QNH4-F1
#
_cell.length_a   1.000
_cell.length_b   1.000
_cell.length_c   1.000
_cell.angle_alpha   90.00
_cell.angle_beta   90.00
_cell.angle_gamma   90.00
#
_symmetry.space_group_name_H-M   'P 1'
#
loop_
_entity.id
_entity.type
_entity.pdbx_description
1 polymer ?
#
loop_
_entity_poly.entity_id
_entity_poly.type
_entity_poly.pdbx_seq_one_letter_code
_entity_poly.pdbx_strand_id
1 'polypeptide(L)'
;MRRSFFILILIIVYCLPSKAQIEPLISYKALHDEDCRQWVDSILSGMSLKEKVGQLFVYVVAPVQTQLNVALLREAVQTHRIGGLLFSGGKAEDQAQLTNQMQGLSKVPLMITFDGEWG
;
A
#
# COMPACT_ATOMS: atom_id res chain seq x y z
N MET A 1 38.53 -18.33 -38.43
CA MET A 1 38.49 -17.88 -37.01
C MET A 1 38.00 -16.45 -36.83
N ARG A 2 38.56 -15.42 -37.52
CA ARG A 2 38.11 -14.02 -37.37
C ARG A 2 36.63 -13.76 -37.72
N ARG A 3 36.08 -14.36 -38.78
CA ARG A 3 34.67 -14.16 -39.20
C ARG A 3 33.65 -14.71 -38.22
N SER A 4 33.88 -15.93 -37.70
CA SER A 4 32.99 -16.56 -36.71
C SER A 4 32.96 -15.80 -35.38
N PHE A 5 34.07 -15.17 -35.00
CA PHE A 5 34.16 -14.32 -33.81
C PHE A 5 33.31 -13.03 -33.94
N PHE A 6 33.33 -12.39 -35.11
CA PHE A 6 32.47 -11.22 -35.38
C PHE A 6 30.98 -11.57 -35.38
N ILE A 7 30.61 -12.73 -35.92
CA ILE A 7 29.21 -13.20 -35.91
C ILE A 7 28.74 -13.47 -34.47
N LEU A 8 29.59 -14.06 -33.63
CA LEU A 8 29.27 -14.31 -32.23
C LEU A 8 29.06 -13.00 -31.44
N ILE A 9 29.90 -11.98 -31.67
CA ILE A 9 29.75 -10.65 -31.06
C ILE A 9 28.43 -9.98 -31.50
N LEU A 10 28.09 -10.09 -32.78
CA LEU A 10 26.83 -9.55 -33.31
C LEU A 10 25.60 -10.21 -32.66
N ILE A 11 25.62 -11.52 -32.46
CA ILE A 11 24.53 -12.24 -31.78
C ILE A 11 24.42 -11.81 -30.31
N ILE A 12 25.54 -11.63 -29.62
CA ILE A 12 25.55 -11.19 -28.21
C ILE A 12 24.99 -9.76 -28.07
N VAL A 13 25.30 -8.85 -29.00
CA VAL A 13 24.74 -7.49 -29.01
C VAL A 13 23.23 -7.49 -29.31
N TYR A 14 22.76 -8.38 -30.18
CA TYR A 14 21.33 -8.54 -30.50
C TYR A 14 20.53 -9.23 -29.39
N CYS A 15 21.17 -9.95 -28.46
CA CYS A 15 20.53 -10.58 -27.31
C CYS A 15 20.51 -9.70 -26.04
N LEU A 16 20.88 -8.41 -26.12
CA LEU A 16 20.71 -7.51 -24.99
C LEU A 16 19.21 -7.42 -24.64
N PRO A 17 18.83 -7.66 -23.37
CA PRO A 17 17.43 -7.65 -22.97
C PRO A 17 16.84 -6.26 -23.17
N SER A 18 15.96 -6.12 -24.16
CA SER A 18 15.11 -4.95 -24.31
C SER A 18 14.11 -4.92 -23.16
N LYS A 19 14.09 -3.83 -22.40
CA LYS A 19 13.08 -3.56 -21.37
C LYS A 19 11.78 -3.19 -22.09
N ALA A 20 11.05 -4.20 -22.58
CA ALA A 20 9.78 -4.03 -23.28
C ALA A 20 8.57 -3.85 -22.34
N GLN A 21 8.78 -3.96 -21.03
CA GLN A 21 7.71 -3.82 -20.04
C GLN A 21 7.51 -2.33 -19.72
N ILE A 22 6.28 -1.84 -19.91
CA ILE A 22 5.88 -0.51 -19.44
C ILE A 22 5.71 -0.59 -17.93
N GLU A 23 6.55 0.13 -17.18
CA GLU A 23 6.33 0.30 -15.75
C GLU A 23 5.09 1.19 -15.53
N PRO A 24 4.12 0.76 -14.69
CA PRO A 24 3.01 1.62 -14.31
C PRO A 24 3.54 2.92 -13.69
N LEU A 25 2.96 4.06 -14.06
CA LEU A 25 3.43 5.38 -13.63
C LEU A 25 3.55 5.51 -12.10
N ILE A 26 2.63 4.88 -11.35
CA ILE A 26 2.64 4.88 -9.88
C ILE A 26 3.89 4.16 -9.36
N SER A 27 4.19 2.96 -9.87
CA SER A 27 5.37 2.19 -9.50
C SER A 27 6.64 2.93 -9.91
N TYR A 28 6.69 3.49 -11.12
CA TYR A 28 7.82 4.27 -11.59
C TYR A 28 8.12 5.43 -10.64
N LYS A 29 7.10 6.25 -10.30
CA LYS A 29 7.26 7.37 -9.37
C LYS A 29 7.71 6.89 -7.98
N ALA A 30 7.08 5.86 -7.42
CA ALA A 30 7.43 5.35 -6.10
C ALA A 30 8.86 4.78 -6.05
N LEU A 31 9.33 4.15 -7.13
CA LEU A 31 10.68 3.58 -7.20
C LEU A 31 11.78 4.63 -7.41
N HIS A 32 11.44 5.77 -8.01
CA HIS A 32 12.38 6.87 -8.29
C HIS A 32 12.25 8.04 -7.31
N ASP A 33 11.40 7.91 -6.30
CA ASP A 33 11.27 8.85 -5.18
C ASP A 33 12.09 8.31 -4.00
N GLU A 34 13.29 8.87 -3.80
CA GLU A 34 14.21 8.41 -2.76
C GLU A 34 13.65 8.66 -1.35
N ASP A 35 12.94 9.75 -1.13
CA ASP A 35 12.33 10.08 0.16
C ASP A 35 11.22 9.08 0.51
N CYS A 36 10.39 8.74 -0.48
CA CYS A 36 9.38 7.70 -0.35
C CYS A 36 10.01 6.35 0.00
N ARG A 37 11.06 5.94 -0.72
CA ARG A 37 11.75 4.67 -0.45
C ARG A 37 12.36 4.63 0.94
N GLN A 38 13.06 5.69 1.36
CA GLN A 38 13.65 5.77 2.70
C GLN A 38 12.58 5.70 3.79
N TRP A 39 11.45 6.41 3.61
CA TRP A 39 10.33 6.34 4.54
C TRP A 39 9.76 4.91 4.62
N VAL A 40 9.46 4.28 3.48
CA VAL A 40 8.95 2.90 3.43
C VAL A 40 9.90 1.93 4.12
N ASP A 41 11.20 2.00 3.81
CA ASP A 41 12.21 1.13 4.39
C ASP A 41 12.33 1.33 5.92
N SER A 42 12.26 2.58 6.39
CA SER A 42 12.29 2.88 7.83
C SER A 42 11.09 2.28 8.58
N ILE A 43 9.90 2.34 7.97
CA ILE A 43 8.68 1.80 8.55
C ILE A 43 8.71 0.27 8.53
N LEU A 44 9.02 -0.35 7.39
CA LEU A 44 9.00 -1.80 7.22
C LEU A 44 10.10 -2.51 8.02
N SER A 45 11.29 -1.91 8.15
CA SER A 45 12.37 -2.47 8.97
C SER A 45 12.04 -2.48 10.47
N GLY A 46 11.25 -1.49 10.93
CA GLY A 46 10.79 -1.39 12.31
C GLY A 46 9.57 -2.24 12.67
N MET A 47 8.99 -2.99 11.74
CA MET A 47 7.81 -3.83 11.97
C MET A 47 8.17 -5.29 12.30
N SER A 48 7.46 -5.83 13.28
CA SER A 48 7.35 -7.28 13.49
C SER A 48 6.63 -7.96 12.31
N LEU A 49 6.81 -9.28 12.18
CA LEU A 49 6.08 -10.06 11.16
C LEU A 49 4.56 -9.91 11.32
N LYS A 50 4.05 -9.90 12.56
CA LYS A 50 2.62 -9.71 12.85
C LYS A 50 2.12 -8.35 12.33
N GLU A 51 2.88 -7.28 12.55
CA GLU A 51 2.55 -5.94 12.02
C GLU A 51 2.54 -5.93 10.50
N LYS A 52 3.55 -6.53 9.84
CA LYS A 52 3.60 -6.63 8.37
C LYS A 52 2.40 -7.38 7.80
N VAL A 53 2.00 -8.47 8.45
CA VAL A 53 0.79 -9.23 8.08
C VAL A 53 -0.46 -8.37 8.30
N GLY A 54 -0.54 -7.62 9.40
CA GLY A 54 -1.63 -6.69 9.68
C GLY A 54 -1.83 -5.66 8.57
N GLN A 55 -0.74 -5.09 8.03
CA GLN A 55 -0.80 -4.12 6.94
C GLN A 55 -1.45 -4.64 5.65
N LEU A 56 -1.61 -5.96 5.49
CA LEU A 56 -2.28 -6.57 4.33
C LEU A 56 -3.81 -6.60 4.47
N PHE A 57 -4.36 -6.26 5.63
CA PHE A 57 -5.80 -6.29 5.88
C PHE A 57 -6.44 -4.90 5.71
N VAL A 58 -7.54 -4.88 4.95
CA VAL A 58 -8.50 -3.78 4.90
C VAL A 58 -9.74 -4.22 5.67
N TYR A 59 -10.07 -3.51 6.74
CA TYR A 59 -11.21 -3.85 7.61
C TYR A 59 -12.46 -3.08 7.16
N VAL A 60 -13.52 -3.82 6.83
CA VAL A 60 -14.79 -3.24 6.39
C VAL A 60 -15.64 -2.88 7.60
N VAL A 61 -16.16 -1.65 7.63
CA VAL A 61 -16.89 -1.14 8.78
C VAL A 61 -18.01 -0.17 8.40
N ALA A 62 -19.11 -0.20 9.15
CA ALA A 62 -20.15 0.82 9.04
C ALA A 62 -19.71 2.09 9.79
N PRO A 63 -19.94 3.30 9.24
CA PRO A 63 -19.58 4.54 9.91
C PRO A 63 -20.65 4.93 10.95
N VAL A 64 -20.69 4.19 12.06
CA VAL A 64 -21.61 4.45 13.18
C VAL A 64 -20.84 4.65 14.48
N GLN A 65 -21.23 5.65 15.27
CA GLN A 65 -20.53 6.05 16.51
C GLN A 65 -20.96 5.24 17.75
N THR A 66 -21.33 3.97 17.58
CA THR A 66 -21.71 3.14 18.73
C THR A 66 -20.46 2.70 19.52
N GLN A 67 -20.59 2.54 20.84
CA GLN A 67 -19.47 2.12 21.68
C GLN A 67 -18.83 0.82 21.20
N LEU A 68 -19.66 -0.15 20.79
CA LEU A 68 -19.20 -1.43 20.25
C LEU A 68 -18.41 -1.24 18.95
N ASN A 69 -18.92 -0.45 18.01
CA ASN A 69 -18.24 -0.24 16.73
C ASN A 69 -16.87 0.42 16.97
N VAL A 70 -16.82 1.50 17.75
CA VAL A 70 -15.57 2.20 18.09
C VAL A 70 -14.58 1.27 18.79
N ALA A 71 -15.04 0.37 19.66
CA ALA A 71 -14.17 -0.62 20.31
C ALA A 71 -13.57 -1.60 19.30
N LEU A 72 -14.36 -2.12 18.36
CA LEU A 72 -13.89 -3.02 17.30
C LEU A 72 -12.90 -2.33 16.35
N LEU A 73 -13.17 -1.09 15.92
CA LEU A 73 -12.20 -0.34 15.10
C LEU A 73 -10.90 -0.13 15.88
N ARG A 74 -10.98 0.25 17.17
CA ARG A 74 -9.80 0.45 18.01
C ARG A 74 -8.97 -0.83 18.12
N GLU A 75 -9.61 -1.98 18.32
CA GLU A 75 -8.94 -3.27 18.36
C GLU A 75 -8.27 -3.60 17.02
N ALA A 76 -8.97 -3.42 15.90
CA ALA A 76 -8.42 -3.64 14.57
C ALA A 76 -7.18 -2.76 14.30
N VAL A 77 -7.24 -1.47 14.64
CA VAL A 77 -6.14 -0.51 14.41
C VAL A 77 -4.98 -0.71 15.37
N GLN A 78 -5.23 -0.80 16.68
CA GLN A 78 -4.17 -0.80 17.69
C GLN A 78 -3.61 -2.20 17.97
N THR A 79 -4.47 -3.23 17.98
CA THR A 79 -4.07 -4.61 18.31
C THR A 79 -3.64 -5.39 17.07
N HIS A 80 -4.43 -5.28 15.99
CA HIS A 80 -4.18 -6.03 14.76
C HIS A 80 -3.36 -5.28 13.72
N ARG A 81 -3.17 -3.96 13.89
CA ARG A 81 -2.27 -3.13 13.07
C ARG A 81 -2.63 -3.23 11.58
N ILE A 82 -3.93 -3.14 11.30
CA ILE A 82 -4.47 -3.18 9.92
C ILE A 82 -3.87 -2.08 9.03
N GLY A 83 -3.85 -2.31 7.72
CA GLY A 83 -3.34 -1.35 6.74
C GLY A 83 -4.39 -0.35 6.25
N GLY A 84 -5.67 -0.72 6.28
CA GLY A 84 -6.72 0.17 5.77
C GLY A 84 -8.11 -0.10 6.31
N LEU A 85 -9.01 0.85 6.03
CA LEU A 85 -10.42 0.82 6.39
C LEU A 85 -11.27 1.03 5.13
N LEU A 86 -12.31 0.20 4.98
CA LEU A 86 -13.37 0.40 4.00
C LEU A 86 -14.65 0.77 4.73
N PHE A 87 -15.15 1.98 4.51
CA PHE A 87 -16.46 2.38 5.04
C PHE A 87 -17.55 2.04 4.04
N SER A 88 -18.62 1.40 4.52
CA SER A 88 -19.79 1.05 3.70
C SER A 88 -21.04 1.81 4.16
N GLY A 89 -21.63 2.59 3.25
CA GLY A 89 -22.84 3.37 3.49
C GLY A 89 -22.71 4.44 4.58
N GLY A 90 -23.85 4.89 5.13
CA GLY A 90 -23.92 5.83 6.25
C GLY A 90 -23.64 7.30 5.89
N LYS A 91 -23.34 8.13 6.90
CA LYS A 91 -23.14 9.58 6.73
C LYS A 91 -21.65 9.90 6.59
N ALA A 92 -21.34 10.80 5.67
CA ALA A 92 -19.96 11.27 5.45
C ALA A 92 -19.34 11.91 6.71
N GLU A 93 -20.15 12.60 7.53
CA GLU A 93 -19.68 13.21 8.78
C GLU A 93 -19.20 12.15 9.78
N ASP A 94 -19.98 11.09 10.00
CA ASP A 94 -19.62 10.00 10.91
C ASP A 94 -18.35 9.27 10.43
N GLN A 95 -18.25 9.05 9.11
CA GLN A 95 -17.04 8.48 8.50
C GLN A 95 -15.81 9.36 8.74
N ALA A 96 -15.92 10.68 8.54
CA ALA A 96 -14.82 11.62 8.72
C ALA A 96 -14.35 11.65 10.19
N GLN A 97 -15.30 11.65 11.13
CA GLN A 97 -14.99 11.61 12.56
C GLN A 97 -14.27 10.31 12.95
N LEU A 98 -14.78 9.15 12.52
CA LEU A 98 -14.14 7.86 12.77
C LEU A 98 -12.77 7.75 12.10
N THR A 99 -12.62 8.27 10.89
CA THR A 99 -11.34 8.35 10.17
C THR A 99 -10.32 9.13 10.98
N ASN A 100 -10.65 10.36 11.40
CA ASN A 100 -9.74 11.19 12.19
C ASN A 100 -9.34 10.51 13.51
N GLN A 101 -10.31 9.89 14.19
CA GLN A 101 -10.06 9.19 15.43
C GLN A 101 -9.11 7.99 15.20
N MET A 102 -9.36 7.17 14.19
CA MET A 102 -8.54 5.98 13.92
C MET A 102 -7.15 6.32 13.38
N GLN A 103 -7.02 7.36 12.56
CA GLN A 103 -5.72 7.87 12.13
C GLN A 103 -4.86 8.31 13.31
N GLY A 104 -5.47 9.00 14.30
CA GLY A 104 -4.77 9.40 15.53
C GLY A 104 -4.33 8.24 16.42
N LEU A 105 -4.93 7.05 16.27
CA LEU A 105 -4.56 5.84 17.01
C LEU A 105 -3.58 4.94 16.25
N SER A 106 -3.43 5.15 14.94
CA SER A 106 -2.59 4.31 14.09
C SER A 106 -1.13 4.75 14.12
N LYS A 107 -0.22 3.77 14.08
CA LYS A 107 1.23 4.02 13.99
C LYS A 107 1.66 4.32 12.54
N VAL A 108 0.98 3.68 11.57
CA VAL A 108 1.18 3.90 10.14
C VAL A 108 -0.11 4.46 9.57
N PRO A 109 -0.09 5.53 8.75
CA PRO A 109 -1.31 6.09 8.19
C PRO A 109 -2.18 5.02 7.53
N LEU A 110 -3.45 4.96 7.94
CA LEU A 110 -4.41 4.01 7.40
C LEU A 110 -4.79 4.41 5.98
N MET A 111 -4.81 3.46 5.06
CA MET A 111 -5.41 3.65 3.75
C MET A 111 -6.94 3.67 3.90
N ILE A 112 -7.56 4.81 3.57
CA ILE A 112 -9.03 4.94 3.56
C ILE A 112 -9.51 4.58 2.16
N THR A 113 -10.25 3.48 2.05
CA THR A 113 -10.78 2.97 0.78
C THR A 113 -12.26 3.31 0.64
N PHE A 114 -12.74 3.32 -0.60
CA PHE A 114 -14.09 3.73 -0.94
C PHE A 114 -14.57 2.98 -2.19
N ASP A 115 -15.79 2.43 -2.12
CA ASP A 115 -16.49 1.85 -3.27
C ASP A 115 -17.20 2.96 -4.06
N GLY A 116 -16.42 3.68 -4.88
CA GLY A 116 -16.87 4.89 -5.60
C GLY A 116 -17.53 4.64 -6.94
N GLU A 117 -18.50 3.73 -6.99
CA GLU A 117 -19.13 3.32 -8.25
C GLU A 117 -20.21 4.30 -8.76
N TRP A 118 -20.90 5.03 -7.88
CA TRP A 118 -22.15 5.75 -8.23
C TRP A 118 -22.22 7.24 -7.82
N GLY A 119 -21.17 7.78 -7.21
CA GLY A 119 -21.17 9.16 -6.67
C GLY A 119 -22.03 9.32 -5.43
#